data_AF-A0A2V7NEI9-F1
#
_entry.id   AF-A0A2V7NEI9-F1
#
_cell.length_a   1.000
_cell.length_b   1.000
_cell.length_c   1.000
_cell.angle_alpha   90.00
_cell.angle_beta   90.00
_cell.angle_gamma   90.00
#
_symmetry.space_group_name_H-M   'P 1'
#
loop_
_entity.id
_entity.type
_entity.pdbx_description
1 polymer ?
#
loop_
_entity_poly.entity_id
_entity_poly.type
_entity_poly.pdbx_seq_one_letter_code
_entity_poly.pdbx_strand_id
1 'polypeptide(L)'
;GIWKFGAEPDAGGSRKRVAQVGENGLTADVGSTYAAGGRGYVIASSQGNNSYKVYERSGENRYVLTIDPKGGRIDDVSDTDGLEVTSCPTSQPFAEGVFVVQDGENAGGNQNFKLYAWEDIAGTSLLIDTTCGVRRPAPGGSSVIGATQR
;
A
#
# COMPACT_ATOMS: atom_id res chain seq x y z
N GLY A 1 6.23 1.69 14.25
CA GLY A 1 4.89 2.08 13.72
C GLY A 1 4.97 2.98 12.48
N ILE A 2 3.82 3.43 11.96
CA ILE A 2 3.68 4.31 10.78
C ILE A 2 3.60 5.79 11.23
N TRP A 3 4.31 6.67 10.54
CA TRP A 3 4.42 8.10 10.83
C TRP A 3 4.18 8.95 9.59
N LYS A 4 3.54 10.11 9.78
CA LYS A 4 3.29 11.12 8.77
C LYS A 4 4.14 12.35 9.01
N PHE A 5 4.75 12.87 7.96
CA PHE A 5 5.60 14.06 7.93
C PHE A 5 5.11 15.01 6.84
N GLY A 6 5.47 16.29 6.95
CA GLY A 6 5.40 17.17 5.79
C GLY A 6 6.41 16.73 4.74
N ALA A 7 6.01 16.74 3.47
CA ALA A 7 6.85 16.25 2.38
C ALA A 7 7.82 17.30 1.82
N GLU A 8 7.50 18.59 2.03
CA GLU A 8 8.29 19.70 1.54
C GLU A 8 9.62 19.80 2.29
N PRO A 9 10.71 20.23 1.61
CA PRO A 9 12.03 20.30 2.24
C PRO A 9 12.09 21.25 3.44
N ASP A 10 11.17 22.21 3.54
CA ASP A 10 11.07 23.19 4.62
C ASP A 10 10.03 22.84 5.69
N ALA A 11 9.36 21.67 5.59
CA ALA A 11 8.29 21.29 6.52
C ALA A 11 8.76 20.98 7.97
N GLY A 12 10.07 20.95 8.19
CA GLY A 12 10.67 20.67 9.50
C GLY A 12 10.55 19.19 9.93
N GLY A 13 10.82 18.91 11.20
CA GLY A 13 10.90 17.55 11.75
C GLY A 13 9.64 17.04 12.46
N SER A 14 8.56 17.83 12.47
CA SER A 14 7.31 17.46 13.14
C SER A 14 6.68 16.24 12.49
N ARG A 15 6.21 15.29 13.31
CA ARG A 15 5.58 14.05 12.84
C ARG A 15 4.33 13.70 13.62
N LYS A 16 3.41 13.03 12.93
CA LYS A 16 2.18 12.48 13.51
C LYS A 16 2.20 10.96 13.39
N ARG A 17 1.86 10.25 14.46
CA ARG A 17 1.72 8.80 14.39
C ARG A 17 0.43 8.46 13.65
N VAL A 18 0.53 7.59 12.65
CA VAL A 18 -0.61 7.04 11.89
C VAL A 18 -1.04 5.71 12.50
N ALA A 19 -0.08 4.83 12.81
CA ALA A 19 -0.36 3.52 13.41
C ALA A 19 0.80 3.07 14.32
N GLN A 20 0.49 2.34 15.38
CA GLN A 20 1.48 1.69 16.23
C GLN A 20 1.63 0.20 15.87
N VAL A 21 2.81 -0.39 16.05
CA VAL A 21 2.96 -1.86 15.97
C VAL A 21 2.08 -2.50 17.06
N GLY A 22 1.36 -3.56 16.69
CA GLY A 22 0.32 -4.20 17.49
C GLY A 22 -1.09 -3.64 17.24
N GLU A 23 -1.21 -2.43 16.73
CA GLU A 23 -2.51 -1.83 16.41
C GLU A 23 -3.11 -2.49 15.16
N ASN A 24 -4.37 -2.95 15.23
CA ASN A 24 -5.06 -3.65 14.14
C ASN A 24 -4.25 -4.84 13.56
N GLY A 25 -3.41 -5.46 14.40
CA GLY A 25 -2.52 -6.56 14.00
C GLY A 25 -1.39 -6.14 13.06
N LEU A 26 -0.95 -4.87 13.09
CA LEU A 26 0.25 -4.42 12.38
C LEU A 26 1.50 -5.01 13.05
N THR A 27 2.30 -5.74 12.29
CA THR A 27 3.58 -6.32 12.72
C THR A 27 4.71 -5.67 11.94
N ALA A 28 5.87 -5.47 12.58
CA ALA A 28 7.07 -5.03 11.87
C ALA A 28 7.59 -6.16 10.95
N ASP A 29 8.29 -5.86 9.84
CA ASP A 29 8.58 -4.54 9.26
C ASP A 29 7.44 -3.95 8.44
N VAL A 30 7.45 -2.62 8.22
CA VAL A 30 6.35 -1.89 7.59
C VAL A 30 6.79 -1.17 6.31
N GLY A 31 6.12 -1.42 5.18
CA GLY A 31 6.48 -0.98 3.82
C GLY A 31 5.44 -0.10 3.09
N SER A 32 5.71 0.27 1.83
CA SER A 32 5.32 1.50 1.07
C SER A 32 3.84 1.78 0.73
N THR A 33 3.57 3.05 0.37
CA THR A 33 2.28 3.77 0.26
C THR A 33 1.83 4.09 -1.18
N TYR A 34 0.52 4.08 -1.44
CA TYR A 34 -0.12 4.53 -2.70
C TYR A 34 -0.98 5.80 -2.56
N ALA A 35 -1.22 6.50 -3.67
CA ALA A 35 -2.01 7.72 -3.71
C ALA A 35 -2.43 8.14 -5.16
N ALA A 36 -3.71 8.02 -5.53
CA ALA A 36 -4.27 8.68 -6.73
C ALA A 36 -5.36 9.71 -6.39
N GLY A 37 -5.31 10.92 -7.00
CA GLY A 37 -6.47 11.83 -7.08
C GLY A 37 -6.99 12.54 -5.81
N GLY A 38 -6.24 12.61 -4.70
CA GLY A 38 -6.65 13.32 -3.48
C GLY A 38 -7.61 12.56 -2.55
N ARG A 39 -8.22 11.48 -3.05
CA ARG A 39 -8.83 10.39 -2.25
C ARG A 39 -7.91 9.16 -2.32
N GLY A 40 -8.32 8.04 -1.72
CA GLY A 40 -7.57 6.78 -1.78
C GLY A 40 -6.98 6.35 -0.44
N TYR A 41 -5.96 5.50 -0.51
CA TYR A 41 -5.50 4.73 0.64
C TYR A 41 -3.99 4.68 0.77
N VAL A 42 -3.54 4.64 2.01
CA VAL A 42 -2.19 4.24 2.37
C VAL A 42 -2.26 2.74 2.64
N ILE A 43 -1.56 1.96 1.82
CA ILE A 43 -1.37 0.53 2.07
C ILE A 43 -0.01 0.39 2.74
N ALA A 44 0.11 -0.53 3.69
CA ALA A 44 1.36 -0.80 4.37
C ALA A 44 1.58 -2.31 4.45
N SER A 45 2.74 -2.78 3.98
CA SER A 45 3.18 -4.15 4.26
C SER A 45 3.29 -4.36 5.76
N SER A 46 2.79 -5.47 6.28
CA SER A 46 2.90 -5.90 7.67
C SER A 46 3.71 -7.19 7.66
N GLN A 47 5.02 -7.07 7.45
CA GLN A 47 5.89 -8.17 7.03
C GLN A 47 5.81 -9.35 7.99
N GLY A 48 5.89 -9.12 9.31
CA GLY A 48 5.88 -10.19 10.31
C GLY A 48 4.59 -11.03 10.38
N ASN A 49 3.56 -10.74 9.59
CA ASN A 49 2.38 -11.59 9.44
C ASN A 49 1.85 -11.68 8.00
N ASN A 50 2.67 -11.32 7.00
CA ASN A 50 2.37 -11.47 5.58
C ASN A 50 1.02 -10.86 5.15
N SER A 51 0.64 -9.74 5.77
CA SER A 51 -0.61 -9.03 5.45
C SER A 51 -0.37 -7.58 5.08
N TYR A 52 -1.39 -6.90 4.53
CA TYR A 52 -1.29 -5.49 4.16
C TYR A 52 -2.37 -4.69 4.85
N LYS A 53 -1.97 -3.65 5.59
CA LYS A 53 -2.90 -2.77 6.32
C LYS A 53 -3.28 -1.58 5.45
N VAL A 54 -4.57 -1.31 5.35
CA VAL A 54 -5.11 -0.21 4.54
C VAL A 54 -5.62 0.88 5.47
N TYR A 55 -5.19 2.11 5.22
CA TYR A 55 -5.60 3.31 5.94
C TYR A 55 -6.14 4.35 4.95
N GLU A 56 -7.03 5.23 5.40
CA GLU A 56 -7.44 6.39 4.61
C GLU A 56 -6.22 7.24 4.25
N ARG A 57 -6.18 7.81 3.04
CA ARG A 57 -5.10 8.73 2.66
C ARG A 57 -5.23 10.11 3.31
N SER A 58 -6.46 10.60 3.45
CA SER A 58 -6.77 11.93 3.96
C SER A 58 -7.03 11.92 5.47
N GLY A 59 -7.15 13.13 6.04
CA GLY A 59 -7.48 13.32 7.45
C GLY A 59 -6.46 12.67 8.40
N GLU A 60 -6.99 11.87 9.31
CA GLU A 60 -6.26 11.21 10.40
C GLU A 60 -5.64 9.86 9.99
N ASN A 61 -5.76 9.47 8.71
CA ASN A 61 -5.26 8.19 8.20
C ASN A 61 -5.82 6.98 8.98
N ARG A 62 -7.15 6.95 9.18
CA ARG A 62 -7.82 5.89 9.93
C ARG A 62 -7.67 4.54 9.25
N TYR A 63 -7.56 3.47 10.04
CA TYR A 63 -7.59 2.10 9.52
C TYR A 63 -8.92 1.81 8.79
N VAL A 64 -8.81 1.11 7.67
CA VAL A 64 -9.93 0.71 6.81
C VAL A 64 -10.13 -0.80 6.88
N LEU A 65 -9.12 -1.57 6.45
CA LEU A 65 -9.16 -3.03 6.39
C LEU A 65 -7.76 -3.66 6.32
N THR A 66 -7.71 -4.99 6.33
CA THR A 66 -6.52 -5.78 6.04
C THR A 66 -6.74 -6.57 4.76
N ILE A 67 -5.75 -6.50 3.86
CA ILE A 67 -5.66 -7.36 2.68
C ILE A 67 -4.77 -8.54 3.05
N ASP A 68 -5.22 -9.74 2.71
CA ASP A 68 -4.49 -11.00 2.84
C ASP A 68 -4.71 -11.78 1.54
N PRO A 69 -3.95 -11.45 0.48
CA PRO A 69 -4.11 -12.09 -0.80
C PRO A 69 -3.58 -13.51 -0.69
N LYS A 70 -4.35 -14.50 -1.15
CA LYS A 70 -3.91 -15.90 -1.14
C LYS A 70 -3.31 -16.31 -2.48
N GLY A 71 -2.27 -17.11 -2.41
CA GLY A 71 -1.75 -17.87 -3.55
C GLY A 71 -2.86 -18.66 -4.23
N GLY A 72 -3.04 -18.42 -5.53
CA GLY A 72 -3.96 -19.17 -6.39
C GLY A 72 -3.28 -20.38 -7.01
N ARG A 73 -2.99 -20.28 -8.32
CA ARG A 73 -2.20 -21.30 -9.06
C ARG A 73 -0.69 -21.14 -8.88
N ILE A 74 -0.28 -20.06 -8.24
CA ILE A 74 1.10 -19.76 -7.84
C ILE A 74 1.16 -19.76 -6.31
N ASP A 75 2.37 -19.84 -5.77
CA ASP A 75 2.64 -19.77 -4.34
C ASP A 75 2.15 -18.47 -3.69
N ASP A 76 2.01 -18.52 -2.37
CA ASP A 76 1.58 -17.37 -1.56
C ASP A 76 2.69 -16.32 -1.47
N VAL A 77 2.38 -15.16 -0.89
CA VAL A 77 3.37 -14.10 -0.66
C VAL A 77 3.82 -14.07 0.80
N SER A 78 5.12 -13.92 1.03
CA SER A 78 5.68 -13.75 2.37
C SER A 78 6.84 -12.75 2.40
N ASP A 79 7.11 -12.23 3.59
CA ASP A 79 8.23 -11.34 3.88
C ASP A 79 8.33 -10.12 2.95
N THR A 80 7.18 -9.58 2.50
CA THR A 80 7.13 -8.45 1.56
C THR A 80 7.82 -7.20 2.09
N ASP A 81 8.91 -6.80 1.43
CA ASP A 81 9.60 -5.53 1.66
C ASP A 81 8.91 -4.35 0.95
N GLY A 82 8.62 -4.53 -0.35
CA GLY A 82 8.13 -3.48 -1.24
C GLY A 82 6.79 -3.80 -1.88
N LEU A 83 5.94 -2.79 -1.99
CA LEU A 83 4.67 -2.87 -2.72
C LEU A 83 4.39 -1.60 -3.52
N GLU A 84 3.59 -1.73 -4.56
CA GLU A 84 3.05 -0.64 -5.36
C GLU A 84 1.62 -0.99 -5.78
N VAL A 85 0.75 0.00 -5.91
CA VAL A 85 -0.56 -0.22 -6.52
C VAL A 85 -0.86 0.93 -7.47
N THR A 86 -1.65 0.65 -8.48
CA THR A 86 -2.26 1.67 -9.31
C THR A 86 -3.65 1.23 -9.69
N SER A 87 -4.61 2.14 -9.72
CA SER A 87 -5.92 1.93 -10.35
C SER A 87 -5.90 2.30 -11.84
N CYS A 88 -4.73 2.64 -12.40
CA CYS A 88 -4.61 2.94 -13.81
C CYS A 88 -4.66 1.66 -14.64
N PRO A 89 -5.43 1.64 -15.75
CA PRO A 89 -5.33 0.56 -16.71
C PRO A 89 -3.88 0.45 -17.21
N THR A 90 -3.26 -0.71 -17.01
CA THR A 90 -1.88 -0.97 -17.47
C THR A 90 -1.83 -1.97 -18.62
N SER A 91 -2.81 -2.86 -18.70
CA SER A 91 -2.95 -3.88 -19.75
C SER A 91 -4.35 -4.48 -19.70
N GLN A 92 -4.67 -5.41 -20.61
CA GLN A 92 -5.98 -6.07 -20.63
C GLN A 92 -6.28 -6.89 -19.35
N PRO A 93 -5.34 -7.67 -18.76
CA PRO A 93 -5.58 -8.34 -17.47
C PRO A 93 -5.61 -7.41 -16.25
N PHE A 94 -5.17 -6.16 -16.41
CA PHE A 94 -5.04 -5.17 -15.35
C PHE A 94 -5.75 -3.89 -15.79
N ALA A 95 -7.00 -4.04 -16.21
CA ALA A 95 -7.81 -2.99 -16.80
C ALA A 95 -8.27 -1.96 -15.77
N GLU A 96 -8.39 -2.37 -14.51
CA GLU A 96 -8.75 -1.48 -13.39
C GLU A 96 -7.58 -1.23 -12.43
N GLY A 97 -6.38 -1.62 -12.84
CA GLY A 97 -5.19 -1.45 -12.04
C GLY A 97 -4.43 -2.74 -11.76
N VAL A 98 -3.33 -2.58 -11.03
CA VAL A 98 -2.51 -3.69 -10.55
C VAL A 98 -2.02 -3.38 -9.15
N PHE A 99 -2.07 -4.38 -8.27
CA PHE A 99 -1.38 -4.41 -6.99
C PHE A 99 -0.19 -5.35 -7.11
N VAL A 100 1.01 -4.80 -6.87
CA VAL A 100 2.29 -5.50 -6.98
C VAL A 100 2.90 -5.62 -5.60
N VAL A 101 3.28 -6.82 -5.22
CA VAL A 101 3.95 -7.10 -3.94
C VAL A 101 5.18 -7.95 -4.20
N GLN A 102 6.29 -7.61 -3.54
CA GLN A 102 7.48 -8.45 -3.54
C GLN A 102 7.24 -9.68 -2.65
N ASP A 103 7.80 -10.81 -3.07
CA ASP A 103 7.78 -12.07 -2.33
C ASP A 103 9.20 -12.49 -1.94
N GLY A 104 9.43 -12.50 -0.63
CA GLY A 104 10.71 -12.84 0.00
C GLY A 104 11.02 -14.33 -0.06
N GLU A 105 10.01 -15.19 -0.05
CA GLU A 105 10.15 -16.66 -0.10
C GLU A 105 9.35 -17.28 -1.25
N ASN A 106 9.77 -17.00 -2.48
CA ASN A 106 9.19 -17.61 -3.66
C ASN A 106 9.53 -19.12 -3.75
N ALA A 107 8.52 -19.97 -3.64
CA ALA A 107 8.70 -21.41 -3.52
C ALA A 107 9.42 -22.00 -4.75
N GLY A 108 10.59 -22.60 -4.53
CA GLY A 108 11.37 -23.25 -5.58
C GLY A 108 12.16 -22.29 -6.48
N GLY A 109 12.34 -21.02 -6.07
CA GLY A 109 13.13 -20.06 -6.82
C GLY A 109 13.73 -18.95 -5.97
N ASN A 110 14.32 -17.97 -6.66
CA ASN A 110 14.72 -16.71 -6.06
C ASN A 110 13.49 -15.82 -5.84
N GLN A 111 13.64 -14.77 -5.02
CA GLN A 111 12.63 -13.73 -4.81
C GLN A 111 12.04 -13.20 -6.13
N ASN A 112 10.74 -12.89 -6.10
CA ASN A 112 10.03 -12.33 -7.24
C ASN A 112 8.96 -11.31 -6.81
N PHE A 113 8.04 -11.00 -7.72
CA PHE A 113 6.89 -10.15 -7.46
C PHE A 113 5.61 -10.89 -7.86
N LYS A 114 4.58 -10.80 -7.03
CA LYS A 114 3.23 -11.24 -7.36
C LYS A 114 2.40 -10.04 -7.81
N LEU A 115 1.61 -10.25 -8.85
CA LEU A 115 0.72 -9.23 -9.42
C LEU A 115 -0.72 -9.69 -9.25
N TYR A 116 -1.53 -8.83 -8.65
CA TYR A 116 -2.96 -9.01 -8.49
C TYR A 116 -3.69 -7.93 -9.27
N ALA A 117 -4.81 -8.30 -9.92
CA ALA A 117 -5.71 -7.31 -10.49
C ALA A 117 -6.27 -6.45 -9.34
N TRP A 118 -6.25 -5.13 -9.50
CA TRP A 118 -6.64 -4.24 -8.40
C TRP A 118 -8.11 -4.43 -8.04
N GLU A 119 -8.96 -4.70 -9.01
CA GLU A 119 -10.38 -4.99 -8.85
C GLU A 119 -10.65 -6.18 -7.92
N ASP A 120 -9.82 -7.22 -7.97
CA ASP A 120 -9.96 -8.40 -7.10
C ASP A 120 -9.60 -8.08 -5.65
N ILE A 121 -8.61 -7.20 -5.45
CA ILE A 121 -8.18 -6.74 -4.13
C ILE A 121 -9.15 -5.70 -3.56
N ALA A 122 -9.59 -4.77 -4.39
CA ALA A 122 -10.45 -3.67 -4.01
C ALA A 122 -11.87 -4.13 -3.68
N GLY A 123 -12.40 -5.05 -4.49
CA GLY A 123 -13.76 -5.53 -4.40
C GLY A 123 -14.76 -4.38 -4.30
N THR A 124 -15.61 -4.41 -3.28
CA THR A 124 -16.58 -3.34 -3.00
C THR A 124 -16.14 -2.41 -1.86
N SER A 125 -14.97 -2.67 -1.27
CA SER A 125 -14.49 -2.02 -0.05
C SER A 125 -13.53 -0.87 -0.35
N LEU A 126 -12.81 -0.93 -1.47
CA LEU A 126 -11.83 0.07 -1.86
C LEU A 126 -12.22 0.76 -3.15
N LEU A 127 -11.85 2.04 -3.25
CA LEU A 127 -12.05 2.84 -4.45
C LEU A 127 -11.27 2.28 -5.65
N ILE A 128 -11.97 2.15 -6.76
CA ILE A 128 -11.41 1.96 -8.10
C ILE A 128 -11.69 3.24 -8.87
N ASP A 129 -10.62 3.98 -9.18
CA ASP A 129 -10.69 5.18 -10.01
C ASP A 129 -9.70 5.04 -11.16
N THR A 130 -10.21 4.67 -12.33
CA THR A 130 -9.39 4.46 -13.53
C THR A 130 -9.05 5.78 -14.24
N THR A 131 -9.48 6.93 -13.70
CA THR A 131 -9.12 8.24 -14.25
C THR A 131 -7.70 8.63 -13.85
N CYS A 132 -6.75 8.29 -14.73
CA CYS A 132 -5.33 8.42 -14.40
C CYS A 132 -4.66 9.66 -14.97
N GLY A 133 -4.24 10.54 -14.06
CA GLY A 133 -3.41 11.71 -14.32
C GLY A 133 -2.04 11.62 -13.64
N VAL A 134 -1.29 10.51 -13.81
CA VAL A 134 -0.01 10.31 -13.10
C VAL A 134 1.01 11.42 -13.38
N ARG A 135 0.96 12.01 -14.59
CA ARG A 135 1.80 13.14 -15.01
C ARG A 135 1.24 14.51 -14.64
N ARG A 136 0.02 14.56 -14.11
CA ARG A 136 -0.66 15.77 -13.68
C ARG A 136 -1.49 15.50 -12.42
N PRO A 137 -0.82 15.25 -11.27
CA PRO A 137 -1.53 15.03 -10.02
C PRO A 137 -2.44 16.22 -9.71
N ALA A 138 -3.64 15.96 -9.20
CA ALA A 138 -4.48 17.03 -8.68
C ALA A 138 -3.73 17.77 -7.56
N PRO A 139 -3.84 19.11 -7.46
CA PRO A 139 -3.23 19.85 -6.36
C PRO A 139 -3.80 19.34 -5.03
N GLY A 140 -2.94 18.83 -4.15
CA GLY A 140 -3.29 18.29 -2.85
C GLY A 140 -2.06 18.31 -1.94
N GLY A 141 -2.25 18.62 -0.66
CA GLY A 141 -1.16 18.86 0.29
C GLY A 141 -0.10 17.75 0.31
N SER A 142 1.16 18.15 0.21
CA SER A 142 2.31 17.25 0.15
C SER A 142 2.63 16.72 1.56
N SER A 143 2.19 15.52 1.88
CA SER A 143 2.61 14.80 3.09
C SER A 143 3.18 13.43 2.71
N VAL A 144 4.28 13.04 3.35
CA VAL A 144 4.88 11.72 3.19
C VAL A 144 4.53 10.87 4.41
N ILE A 145 4.21 9.60 4.16
CA ILE A 145 3.99 8.61 5.20
C ILE A 145 5.15 7.63 5.15
N GLY A 146 5.84 7.49 6.27
CA GLY A 146 7.00 6.62 6.45
C GLY A 146 6.76 5.60 7.56
N ALA A 147 7.43 4.47 7.45
CA ALA A 147 7.39 3.40 8.43
C ALA A 147 8.66 3.40 9.30
N THR A 148 8.52 2.97 10.55
CA THR A 148 9.63 2.79 11.48
C THR A 148 9.49 1.47 12.25
N GLN A 149 10.61 0.80 12.47
CA GLN A 149 10.69 -0.57 13.00
C GLN A 149 10.57 -0.70 14.53
N ARG A 150 10.30 0.40 15.26
CA ARG A 150 10.18 0.40 16.73
C ARG A 150 8.75 0.61 17.21
#